data_AF-A0A0S2S8V0-F1
#
_entry.id   AF-A0A0S2S8V0-F1
#
_cell.length_a   1.000
_cell.length_b   1.000
_cell.length_c   1.000
_cell.angle_alpha   90.00
_cell.angle_beta   90.00
_cell.angle_gamma   90.00
#
_symmetry.space_group_name_H-M   'P 1'
#
loop_
_entity.id
_entity.type
_entity.pdbx_description
1 polymer ?
#
loop_
_entity_poly.entity_id
_entity_poly.type
_entity_poly.pdbx_seq_one_letter_code
_entity_poly.pdbx_strand_id
1 'polypeptide(L)'
;MMIWLNNTNARPAGTYVETVSLAGSNWDVYKGWIDAGSGKGWNVFSFVRKSNTNSALFNIKNFTDYMIYTKKWMSNAKFVSSVEFGTEIFGGSGSININKWNVNVQ
;
A
#
# COMPACT_ATOMS: atom_id res chain seq x y z
N MET A 1 3.49 2.43 -3.90
CA MET A 1 3.21 1.51 -2.77
C MET A 1 1.76 1.69 -2.40
N MET A 2 1.06 0.62 -2.06
CA MET A 2 -0.33 0.67 -1.60
C MET A 2 -0.43 -0.01 -0.24
N ILE A 3 -1.22 0.56 0.68
CA ILE A 3 -1.49 -0.01 2.00
C ILE A 3 -3.01 -0.13 2.11
N TRP A 4 -3.54 -1.34 1.93
CA TRP A 4 -4.98 -1.57 1.84
C TRP A 4 -5.51 -1.92 3.23
N LEU A 5 -6.28 -0.98 3.80
CA LEU A 5 -6.97 -1.18 5.09
C LEU A 5 -8.23 -2.03 4.96
N ASN A 6 -8.78 -2.10 3.74
CA ASN A 6 -9.96 -2.89 3.41
C ASN A 6 -9.73 -3.58 2.05
N ASN A 7 -10.10 -4.85 1.96
CA ASN A 7 -10.29 -5.55 0.70
C ASN A 7 -11.70 -6.17 0.68
N THR A 8 -12.48 -5.83 -0.34
CA THR A 8 -13.80 -6.42 -0.61
C THR A 8 -13.79 -6.98 -2.03
N ASN A 9 -13.41 -8.26 -2.15
CA ASN A 9 -13.36 -9.02 -3.42
C ASN A 9 -12.47 -8.41 -4.53
N ALA A 10 -11.47 -7.62 -4.16
CA ALA A 10 -10.45 -7.10 -5.08
C ALA A 10 -9.14 -7.91 -4.96
N ARG A 11 -8.24 -7.71 -5.92
CA ARG A 11 -6.89 -8.28 -5.91
C ARG A 11 -5.87 -7.18 -6.24
N PRO A 12 -4.76 -7.10 -5.49
CA PRO A 12 -3.69 -6.17 -5.83
C PRO A 12 -2.97 -6.63 -7.11
N ALA A 13 -2.30 -5.69 -7.78
CA ALA A 13 -1.43 -6.00 -8.90
C ALA A 13 -0.18 -6.78 -8.46
N GLY A 14 0.29 -7.68 -9.33
CA GLY A 14 1.47 -8.50 -9.10
C GLY A 14 1.18 -9.85 -8.44
N THR A 15 2.19 -10.42 -7.80
CA THR A 15 2.13 -11.74 -7.16
C THR A 15 2.33 -11.64 -5.66
N TYR A 16 1.67 -12.55 -4.92
CA TYR A 16 1.90 -12.71 -3.49
C TYR A 16 3.36 -13.09 -3.23
N VAL A 17 3.92 -12.52 -2.17
CA VAL A 17 5.29 -12.80 -1.72
C VAL A 17 5.27 -13.51 -0.37
N GLU A 18 4.72 -12.87 0.66
CA GLU A 18 4.71 -13.37 2.03
C GLU A 18 3.69 -12.59 2.88
N THR A 19 3.41 -13.08 4.10
CA THR A 19 2.70 -12.32 5.13
C THR A 19 3.72 -11.75 6.12
N VAL A 20 3.63 -10.45 6.42
CA VAL A 20 4.53 -9.76 7.37
C VAL A 20 3.76 -9.08 8.51
N SER A 21 4.37 -8.99 9.68
CA SER A 21 3.89 -8.15 10.79
C SER A 21 4.63 -6.82 10.77
N LEU A 22 3.93 -5.74 10.43
CA LEU A 22 4.49 -4.38 10.34
C LEU A 22 3.47 -3.39 10.91
N ALA A 23 3.97 -2.37 11.62
CA ALA A 23 3.14 -1.30 12.18
C ALA A 23 1.93 -1.81 12.99
N GLY A 24 2.11 -2.88 13.78
CA GLY A 24 1.08 -3.44 14.65
C GLY A 24 -0.04 -4.20 13.92
N SER A 25 0.17 -4.66 12.69
CA SER A 25 -0.80 -5.46 11.94
C SER A 25 -0.12 -6.46 11.01
N ASN A 26 -0.87 -7.49 10.61
CA ASN A 26 -0.41 -8.48 9.62
C ASN A 26 -0.87 -8.09 8.21
N TRP A 27 0.04 -8.17 7.24
CA TRP A 27 -0.16 -7.74 5.86
C TRP A 27 0.31 -8.83 4.90
N ASP A 28 -0.56 -9.22 3.96
CA ASP A 28 -0.15 -9.99 2.79
C ASP A 28 0.55 -9.02 1.81
N VAL A 29 1.80 -9.33 1.46
CA VAL A 29 2.65 -8.48 0.62
C VAL A 29 2.62 -8.99 -0.82
N TYR A 30 2.35 -8.08 -1.75
CA TYR A 30 2.37 -8.33 -3.18
C TYR A 30 3.38 -7.42 -3.87
N LYS A 31 4.03 -7.95 -4.91
CA LYS A 31 4.98 -7.20 -5.74
C LYS A 31 4.62 -7.36 -7.21
N GLY A 32 4.58 -6.24 -7.93
CA GLY A 32 4.30 -6.20 -9.35
C GLY A 32 5.00 -5.05 -10.07
N TRP A 33 4.73 -4.94 -11.36
CA TRP A 33 5.13 -3.85 -12.23
C TRP A 33 3.90 -3.35 -12.98
N ILE A 34 3.70 -2.03 -12.99
CA ILE A 34 2.66 -1.38 -13.79
C ILE A 34 3.34 -0.79 -15.02
N ASP A 35 2.91 -1.23 -16.19
CA ASP A 35 3.27 -0.62 -17.47
C ASP A 35 2.34 0.57 -17.73
N ALA A 36 2.93 1.75 -17.93
CA ALA A 36 2.22 2.99 -18.23
C ALA A 36 2.33 3.38 -19.72
N GLY A 37 2.88 2.49 -20.55
CA GLY A 37 3.10 2.70 -21.97
C GLY A 37 4.35 3.52 -22.28
N SER A 38 4.78 3.45 -23.55
CA SER A 38 5.94 4.22 -24.07
C SER A 38 7.23 4.02 -23.26
N GLY A 39 7.46 2.79 -22.76
CA GLY A 39 8.63 2.45 -21.94
C GLY A 39 8.60 3.01 -20.51
N LYS A 40 7.47 3.57 -20.07
CA LYS A 40 7.27 4.10 -18.72
C LYS A 40 6.54 3.08 -17.85
N GLY A 41 6.79 3.13 -16.56
CA GLY A 41 6.09 2.28 -15.60
C GLY A 41 6.67 2.42 -14.21
N TRP A 42 6.11 1.68 -13.26
CA TRP A 42 6.56 1.70 -11.88
C TRP A 42 6.39 0.36 -11.19
N ASN A 43 7.26 0.09 -10.23
CA ASN A 43 7.07 -1.03 -9.30
C ASN A 43 5.88 -0.70 -8.39
N VAL A 44 4.98 -1.67 -8.25
CA VAL A 44 3.88 -1.62 -7.29
C VAL A 44 4.15 -2.64 -6.19
N PHE A 45 4.04 -2.17 -4.95
CA PHE A 45 4.17 -2.98 -3.74
C PHE A 45 2.90 -2.75 -2.93
N SER A 46 2.11 -3.80 -2.72
CA SER A 46 0.83 -3.71 -2.02
C SER A 46 0.88 -4.50 -0.73
N PHE A 47 0.50 -3.84 0.37
CA PHE A 47 0.35 -4.43 1.70
C PHE A 47 -1.14 -4.54 1.99
N VAL A 48 -1.70 -5.74 1.89
CA VAL A 48 -3.13 -5.98 2.11
C VAL A 48 -3.34 -6.50 3.52
N ARG A 49 -4.06 -5.76 4.36
CA ARG A 49 -4.27 -6.16 5.75
C ARG A 49 -5.04 -7.49 5.81
N LYS A 50 -4.61 -8.42 6.66
CA LYS A 50 -5.29 -9.71 6.84
C LYS A 50 -6.74 -9.58 7.31
N SER A 51 -7.04 -8.50 8.04
CA SER A 51 -8.36 -8.20 8.58
C SER A 51 -8.69 -6.75 8.31
N ASN A 52 -9.84 -6.52 7.68
CA ASN A 52 -10.32 -5.18 7.32
C ASN A 52 -10.46 -4.30 8.56
N THR A 53 -10.20 -3.00 8.40
CA THR A 53 -10.41 -1.99 9.45
C THR A 53 -10.93 -0.68 8.87
N ASN A 54 -11.67 0.05 9.70
CA ASN A 54 -12.18 1.39 9.39
C ASN A 54 -11.32 2.50 10.02
N SER A 55 -10.26 2.14 10.75
CA SER A 55 -9.30 3.11 11.31
C SER A 55 -7.89 2.52 11.36
N ALA A 56 -6.90 3.38 11.18
CA ALA A 56 -5.50 3.02 11.35
C ALA A 56 -4.67 4.25 11.74
N LEU A 57 -3.64 4.00 12.55
CA LEU A 57 -2.64 4.98 12.94
C LEU A 57 -1.28 4.29 12.87
N PHE A 58 -0.45 4.66 11.91
CA PHE A 58 0.87 4.06 11.72
C PHE A 58 1.84 5.01 11.03
N ASN A 59 3.13 4.70 11.15
CA ASN A 59 4.17 5.38 10.40
C ASN A 59 4.42 4.67 9.06
N ILE A 60 4.19 5.36 7.95
CA ILE A 60 4.44 4.85 6.58
C ILE A 60 5.90 4.41 6.41
N LYS A 61 6.84 5.01 7.16
CA LYS A 61 8.26 4.65 7.14
C LYS A 61 8.51 3.17 7.47
N ASN A 62 7.67 2.52 8.28
CA ASN A 62 7.82 1.08 8.56
C ASN A 62 7.73 0.22 7.28
N PHE A 63 6.88 0.62 6.33
CA PHE A 63 6.70 -0.10 5.07
C PHE A 63 7.83 0.19 4.09
N THR A 64 8.29 1.45 4.00
CA THR A 64 9.44 1.80 3.17
C THR A 64 10.73 1.18 3.69
N ASP A 65 10.95 1.17 5.00
CA ASP A 65 12.12 0.54 5.62
C ASP A 65 12.15 -0.96 5.36
N TYR A 66 11.00 -1.63 5.43
CA TYR A 66 10.90 -3.04 5.03
C TYR A 66 11.30 -3.24 3.55
N MET A 67 10.81 -2.42 2.63
CA MET A 67 11.17 -2.52 1.21
C MET A 67 12.65 -2.21 0.93
N ILE A 68 13.22 -1.23 1.64
CA ILE A 68 14.61 -0.77 1.45
C ILE A 68 15.60 -1.71 2.13
N TYR A 69 15.41 -1.98 3.43
CA TYR A 69 16.41 -2.62 4.27
C TYR A 69 16.22 -4.13 4.38
N THR A 70 14.97 -4.62 4.40
CA THR A 70 14.69 -6.06 4.47
C THR A 70 14.69 -6.70 3.09
N LYS A 71 13.89 -6.16 2.16
CA LYS A 71 13.70 -6.78 0.84
C LYS A 71 14.68 -6.31 -0.23
N LYS A 72 15.37 -5.19 0.00
CA LYS A 72 16.28 -4.55 -0.97
C LYS A 72 15.62 -4.27 -2.34
N TRP A 73 14.31 -4.00 -2.35
CA TRP A 73 13.54 -3.73 -3.58
C TRP A 73 13.53 -2.26 -3.99
N MET A 74 13.89 -1.38 -3.07
CA MET A 74 13.84 0.07 -3.26
C MET A 74 15.14 0.70 -2.75
N SER A 75 15.70 1.62 -3.53
CA SER A 75 16.83 2.45 -3.07
C SER A 75 16.33 3.52 -2.09
N ASN A 76 17.13 3.80 -1.05
CA ASN A 76 16.89 4.91 -0.12
C ASN A 76 17.17 6.29 -0.72
N ALA A 77 17.63 6.38 -1.97
CA ALA A 77 17.82 7.63 -2.69
C ALA A 77 16.54 8.13 -3.40
N LYS A 78 15.44 7.38 -3.34
CA LYS A 78 14.14 7.80 -3.89
C LYS A 78 13.42 8.76 -2.94
N PHE A 79 12.64 9.66 -3.52
CA PHE A 79 11.80 10.62 -2.78
C PHE A 79 10.36 10.11 -2.66
N VAL A 80 9.71 10.41 -1.54
CA VAL A 80 8.26 10.26 -1.40
C VAL A 80 7.60 11.52 -1.98
N SER A 81 6.92 11.36 -3.12
CA SER A 81 6.33 12.50 -3.84
C SER A 81 4.87 12.76 -3.47
N SER A 82 4.14 11.76 -2.98
CA SER A 82 2.71 11.87 -2.65
C SER A 82 2.32 10.84 -1.59
N VAL A 83 1.30 11.18 -0.79
CA VAL A 83 0.56 10.27 0.09
C VAL A 83 -0.93 10.53 -0.13
N GLU A 84 -1.63 9.51 -0.62
CA GLU A 84 -3.04 9.57 -0.98
C GLU A 84 -3.83 8.49 -0.23
N PHE A 85 -5.13 8.74 -0.02
CA PHE A 85 -6.04 7.79 0.59
C PHE A 85 -7.42 7.87 -0.06
N GLY A 86 -7.99 6.73 -0.38
CA GLY A 86 -9.26 6.63 -1.08
C GLY A 86 -9.66 5.18 -1.35
N THR A 87 -10.63 5.00 -2.25
CA THR A 87 -11.19 3.69 -2.62
C THR A 87 -11.05 3.46 -4.12
N GLU A 88 -10.46 2.34 -4.52
CA GLU A 88 -10.49 1.86 -5.90
C GLU A 88 -11.74 0.99 -6.09
N ILE A 89 -12.66 1.42 -6.96
CA ILE A 89 -13.95 0.75 -7.17
C ILE A 89 -13.91 0.00 -8.49
N PHE A 90 -14.03 -1.32 -8.43
CA PHE A 90 -14.09 -2.19 -9.61
C PHE A 90 -15.53 -2.46 -10.08
N GLY A 91 -16.50 -2.29 -9.18
CA GLY A 91 -17.93 -2.43 -9.45
C GLY A 91 -18.77 -2.27 -8.18
N GLY A 92 -20.06 -2.01 -8.35
CA GLY A 92 -21.01 -1.78 -7.26
C GLY A 92 -21.35 -0.30 -7.04
N SER A 93 -22.03 -0.01 -5.93
CA SER A 93 -22.40 1.34 -5.50
C SER A 93 -22.27 1.48 -3.99
N GLY A 94 -22.01 2.69 -3.51
CA GLY A 94 -21.83 2.96 -2.09
C GLY A 94 -21.27 4.35 -1.83
N SER A 95 -20.93 4.61 -0.57
CA SER A 95 -20.26 5.84 -0.16
C SER A 95 -19.18 5.54 0.88
N ILE A 96 -18.16 6.39 0.93
CA ILE A 96 -17.18 6.43 2.00
C ILE A 96 -17.31 7.77 2.72
N ASN A 97 -17.30 7.73 4.05
CA ASN A 97 -17.20 8.93 4.87
C ASN A 97 -15.88 8.91 5.66
N ILE A 98 -15.04 9.92 5.45
CA ILE A 98 -13.73 10.04 6.09
C ILE A 98 -13.84 11.05 7.22
N ASN A 99 -13.94 10.55 8.45
CA ASN A 99 -14.13 11.40 9.63
C ASN A 99 -12.83 12.07 10.12
N LYS A 100 -11.67 11.51 9.77
CA LYS A 100 -10.35 12.03 10.16
C LYS A 100 -9.28 11.60 9.15
N TRP A 101 -8.54 12.58 8.64
CA TRP A 101 -7.40 12.36 7.76
C TRP A 101 -6.27 13.32 8.12
N ASN A 102 -5.07 12.78 8.31
CA ASN A 102 -3.86 13.57 8.54
C ASN A 102 -2.65 12.82 8.03
N VAL A 103 -1.74 13.56 7.39
CA VAL A 103 -0.40 13.10 7.05
C VAL A 103 0.58 14.14 7.56
N ASN A 104 1.61 13.69 8.24
CA ASN A 104 2.65 14.54 8.79
C ASN A 104 4.02 13.93 8.47
N VAL A 105 4.94 14.76 7.97
CA VAL A 105 6.32 14.37 7.65
C VAL A 105 7.23 15.12 8.61
N GLN A 106 8.08 14.40 9.33
CA GLN A 106 9.00 14.92 10.36
C GLN A 106 10.43 14.50 10.07
#